data_AF-A0A6P5TJY5-F1
#
_entry.id   AF-A0A6P5TJY5-F1
#
_cell.length_a   1.000
_cell.length_b   1.000
_cell.length_c   1.000
_cell.angle_alpha   90.00
_cell.angle_beta   90.00
_cell.angle_gamma   90.00
#
_symmetry.space_group_name_H-M   'P 1'
#
loop_
_entity.id
_entity.type
_entity.pdbx_description
1 polymer ?
#
loop_
_entity_poly.entity_id
_entity_poly.type
_entity_poly.pdbx_seq_one_letter_code
_entity_poly.pdbx_strand_id
1 'polypeptide(L)'
;MSASSLVAEAVWKAIESTGSVTDDQLSILHLVFGKNLERATRIVDQRGVKRVLGEPSGRSIFQVVGESRRKEEYFCFAEHYCACYSFFYDIVNRGEQLCCKHQLAARLAASLGACVEVKVSDEQLALLLSKL
;
A
#
# COMPACT_ATOMS: atom_id res chain seq x y z
N MET A 1 -12.62 9.27 -13.09
CA MET A 1 -11.20 8.89 -13.13
C MET A 1 -10.44 10.01 -13.82
N SER A 2 -9.38 10.52 -13.19
CA SER A 2 -8.53 11.56 -13.80
C SER A 2 -7.53 10.92 -14.78
N ALA A 3 -6.94 11.71 -15.66
CA ALA A 3 -5.86 11.22 -16.53
C ALA A 3 -4.71 10.61 -15.71
N SER A 4 -4.35 11.25 -14.59
CA SER A 4 -3.30 10.77 -13.68
C SER A 4 -3.63 9.40 -13.08
N SER A 5 -4.90 9.12 -12.74
CA SER A 5 -5.28 7.80 -12.23
C SER A 5 -5.13 6.72 -13.30
N LEU A 6 -5.50 7.01 -14.55
CA LEU A 6 -5.36 6.05 -15.64
C LEU A 6 -3.90 5.73 -15.96
N VAL A 7 -3.03 6.75 -15.95
CA VAL A 7 -1.59 6.57 -16.13
C VAL A 7 -1.01 5.72 -15.02
N ALA A 8 -1.33 6.02 -13.75
CA ALA A 8 -0.86 5.24 -12.61
C ALA A 8 -1.31 3.77 -12.71
N GLU A 9 -2.59 3.50 -13.01
CA GLU A 9 -3.10 2.14 -13.16
C GLU A 9 -2.41 1.36 -14.29
N ALA A 10 -2.09 1.99 -15.41
CA ALA A 10 -1.35 1.34 -16.48
C ALA A 10 0.06 0.95 -16.03
N VAL A 11 0.75 1.82 -15.31
CA VAL A 11 2.09 1.54 -14.77
C VAL A 11 2.02 0.42 -13.72
N TRP A 12 1.07 0.47 -12.80
CA TRP A 12 0.92 -0.58 -11.78
C TRP A 12 0.68 -1.96 -12.39
N LYS A 13 -0.19 -2.07 -13.39
CA LYS A 13 -0.42 -3.33 -14.11
C LYS A 13 0.84 -3.88 -14.78
N ALA A 14 1.70 -2.99 -15.30
CA ALA A 14 2.97 -3.40 -15.90
C ALA A 14 3.99 -3.87 -14.86
N ILE A 15 4.03 -3.25 -13.67
CA ILE A 15 4.89 -3.69 -12.56
C ILE A 15 4.41 -5.05 -12.04
N GLU A 16 3.10 -5.21 -11.82
CA GLU A 16 2.48 -6.46 -11.36
C GLU A 16 2.73 -7.63 -12.33
N SER A 17 2.69 -7.39 -13.64
CA SER A 17 2.90 -8.44 -14.63
C SER A 17 4.35 -8.89 -14.76
N THR A 18 5.31 -8.01 -14.46
CA THR A 18 6.74 -8.31 -14.57
C THR A 18 7.38 -8.69 -13.23
N GLY A 19 6.73 -8.38 -12.11
CA GLY A 19 7.32 -8.53 -10.78
C GLY A 19 8.51 -7.62 -10.52
N SER A 20 8.68 -6.58 -11.34
CA SER A 20 9.85 -5.69 -11.31
C SER A 20 9.44 -4.24 -11.60
N VAL A 21 10.26 -3.29 -11.16
CA VAL A 21 10.04 -1.87 -11.43
C VAL A 21 11.28 -1.25 -12.08
N THR A 22 11.06 -0.47 -13.12
CA THR A 22 12.09 0.28 -13.86
C THR A 22 12.16 1.74 -13.40
N ASP A 23 13.28 2.41 -13.67
CA ASP A 23 13.46 3.83 -13.33
C ASP A 23 12.44 4.75 -14.02
N ASP A 24 12.05 4.43 -15.26
CA ASP A 24 11.01 5.17 -15.98
C ASP A 24 9.65 5.02 -15.29
N GLN A 25 9.30 3.80 -14.86
CA GLN A 25 8.06 3.56 -14.11
C GLN A 25 8.07 4.28 -12.76
N LEU A 26 9.19 4.26 -12.04
CA LEU A 26 9.34 5.03 -10.79
C LEU A 26 9.20 6.53 -11.04
N SER A 27 9.78 7.05 -12.12
CA SER A 27 9.70 8.46 -12.48
C SER A 27 8.27 8.89 -12.81
N ILE A 28 7.53 8.07 -13.57
CA ILE A 28 6.11 8.32 -13.88
C ILE A 28 5.27 8.30 -12.59
N LEU A 29 5.46 7.30 -11.74
CA LEU A 29 4.74 7.22 -10.47
C LEU A 29 5.11 8.41 -9.56
N HIS A 30 6.37 8.86 -9.56
CA HIS A 30 6.81 10.01 -8.78
C HIS A 30 6.13 11.30 -9.26
N LEU A 31 5.98 11.48 -10.57
CA LEU A 31 5.22 12.60 -11.13
C LEU A 31 3.76 12.61 -10.65
N VAL A 32 3.15 11.44 -10.49
CA VAL A 32 1.74 11.31 -10.06
C VAL A 32 1.57 11.46 -8.54
N PHE A 33 2.43 10.83 -7.74
CA PHE A 33 2.25 10.68 -6.29
C PHE A 33 3.24 11.51 -5.44
N GLY A 34 4.28 12.07 -6.05
CA GLY A 34 5.30 12.91 -5.43
C GLY A 34 5.91 12.29 -4.18
N LYS A 35 5.97 13.08 -3.10
CA LYS A 35 6.58 12.69 -1.81
C LYS A 35 5.94 11.45 -1.18
N ASN A 36 4.69 11.11 -1.51
CA ASN A 36 4.07 9.90 -0.99
C ASN A 36 4.75 8.65 -1.57
N LEU A 37 5.17 8.68 -2.85
CA LEU A 37 5.94 7.59 -3.44
C LEU A 37 7.35 7.49 -2.84
N GLU A 38 8.05 8.61 -2.68
CA GLU A 38 9.40 8.61 -2.09
C GLU A 38 9.43 7.99 -0.68
N ARG A 39 8.37 8.20 0.10
CA ARG A 39 8.23 7.60 1.43
C ARG A 39 7.81 6.14 1.33
N ALA A 40 6.96 5.81 0.36
CA ALA A 40 6.54 4.43 0.14
C ALA A 40 7.71 3.52 -0.22
N THR A 41 8.61 3.94 -1.12
CA THR A 41 9.80 3.16 -1.48
C THR A 41 10.69 2.88 -0.28
N ARG A 42 10.92 3.88 0.58
CA ARG A 42 11.67 3.71 1.84
C ARG A 42 11.04 2.67 2.77
N ILE A 43 9.70 2.66 2.88
CA ILE A 43 8.99 1.65 3.67
C ILE A 43 9.23 0.25 3.11
N VAL A 44 9.21 0.09 1.79
CA VAL A 44 9.47 -1.20 1.12
C VAL A 44 10.91 -1.64 1.32
N ASP A 45 11.88 -0.74 1.13
CA ASP A 45 13.32 -1.03 1.31
C ASP A 45 13.63 -1.50 2.73
N GLN A 46 12.92 -0.97 3.73
CA GLN A 46 13.05 -1.34 5.13
C GLN A 46 12.24 -2.58 5.52
N ARG A 47 11.64 -3.29 4.55
CA ARG A 47 10.75 -4.44 4.76
C ARG A 47 9.58 -4.12 5.69
N GLY A 48 9.07 -2.90 5.60
CA GLY A 48 8.02 -2.35 6.44
C GLY A 48 6.60 -2.77 6.07
N VAL A 49 6.42 -3.74 5.16
CA VAL A 49 5.12 -4.21 4.69
C VAL A 49 4.93 -5.69 5.01
N LYS A 50 3.91 -5.98 5.83
CA LYS A 50 3.44 -7.35 6.09
C LYS A 50 2.12 -7.59 5.36
N ARG A 51 1.93 -8.78 4.84
CA ARG A 51 0.64 -9.27 4.32
C ARG A 51 0.10 -10.31 5.29
N VAL A 52 -1.00 -10.00 5.96
CA VAL A 52 -1.70 -10.95 6.85
C VAL A 52 -2.72 -11.72 6.01
N LEU A 53 -2.54 -13.03 5.88
CA LEU A 53 -3.37 -13.92 5.08
C LEU A 53 -4.21 -14.81 6.00
N GLY A 54 -5.54 -14.78 5.82
CA GLY A 54 -6.47 -15.68 6.48
C GLY A 54 -6.59 -17.00 5.72
N GLU A 55 -6.50 -18.11 6.45
CA GLU A 55 -6.74 -19.45 5.91
C GLU A 55 -8.01 -20.05 6.53
N PRO A 56 -8.83 -20.78 5.72
CA PRO A 56 -8.60 -21.14 4.32
C PRO A 56 -9.08 -20.11 3.28
N SER A 57 -9.71 -19.00 3.68
CA SER A 57 -10.38 -18.10 2.70
C SER A 57 -9.45 -17.41 1.70
N GLY A 58 -8.16 -17.26 2.01
CA GLY A 58 -7.21 -16.50 1.21
C GLY A 58 -7.41 -14.98 1.28
N ARG A 59 -8.32 -14.49 2.14
CA ARG A 59 -8.49 -13.05 2.37
C ARG A 59 -7.23 -12.47 2.99
N SER A 60 -6.89 -11.24 2.65
CA SER A 60 -5.69 -10.61 3.19
C SER A 60 -5.85 -9.12 3.45
N ILE A 61 -5.04 -8.62 4.36
CA ILE A 61 -4.86 -7.19 4.60
C ILE A 61 -3.37 -6.89 4.77
N PHE A 62 -2.93 -5.70 4.36
CA PHE A 62 -1.58 -5.25 4.62
C PHE A 62 -1.48 -4.56 5.96
N GLN A 63 -0.37 -4.79 6.65
CA GLN A 63 0.03 -4.05 7.81
C GLN A 63 1.34 -3.34 7.48
N VAL A 64 1.30 -2.00 7.49
CA VAL A 64 2.39 -1.14 6.99
C VAL A 64 2.93 -0.29 8.13
N VAL A 65 4.24 -0.31 8.34
CA VAL A 65 4.87 0.50 9.38
C VAL A 65 4.78 1.99 9.04
N GLY A 66 4.47 2.80 10.04
CA GLY A 66 4.60 4.25 10.01
C GLY A 66 6.04 4.70 10.23
N GLU A 67 6.38 5.87 9.70
CA GLU A 67 7.69 6.51 9.91
C GLU A 67 7.79 7.22 11.29
N SER A 68 6.76 7.14 12.13
CA SER A 68 6.76 7.82 13.43
C SER A 68 7.68 7.09 14.42
N ARG A 69 8.24 7.84 15.38
CA ARG A 69 9.09 7.26 16.45
C ARG A 69 8.38 6.20 17.30
N ARG A 70 7.05 6.14 17.23
CA ARG A 70 6.21 5.21 17.99
C ARG A 70 6.09 3.83 17.34
N LYS A 71 6.66 3.62 16.14
CA LYS A 71 6.54 2.37 15.37
C LYS A 71 5.07 1.94 15.23
N GLU A 72 4.19 2.90 14.98
CA GLU A 72 2.78 2.61 14.70
C GLU A 72 2.67 1.79 13.41
N GLU A 73 1.79 0.80 13.39
CA GLU A 73 1.48 0.00 12.20
C GLU A 73 0.05 0.34 11.75
N TYR A 74 -0.13 0.56 10.45
CA TYR A 74 -1.42 0.88 9.86
C TYR A 74 -1.91 -0.28 9.01
N PHE A 75 -3.18 -0.64 9.19
CA PHE A 75 -3.86 -1.57 8.32
C PHE A 75 -4.29 -0.90 7.02
N CYS A 76 -4.10 -1.61 5.90
CA CYS A 76 -4.30 -1.07 4.57
C CYS A 76 -4.81 -2.13 3.59
N PHE A 77 -5.80 -1.74 2.78
CA PHE A 77 -6.10 -2.35 1.49
C PHE A 77 -5.49 -1.45 0.41
N ALA A 78 -4.49 -1.97 -0.31
CA ALA A 78 -3.58 -1.18 -1.15
C ALA A 78 -4.29 -0.16 -2.07
N GLU A 79 -5.44 -0.52 -2.64
CA GLU A 79 -6.17 0.35 -3.57
C GLU A 79 -7.34 1.12 -2.95
N HIS A 80 -7.81 0.74 -1.75
CA HIS A 80 -9.14 1.16 -1.31
C HIS A 80 -9.16 1.85 0.04
N TYR A 81 -8.24 1.53 0.95
CA TYR A 81 -8.33 2.01 2.32
C TYR A 81 -6.98 1.99 3.03
N CYS A 82 -6.76 2.95 3.92
CA CYS A 82 -5.72 2.89 4.93
C CYS A 82 -6.20 3.55 6.23
N ALA A 83 -5.88 2.93 7.36
CA ALA A 83 -6.21 3.45 8.69
C ALA A 83 -5.39 4.69 9.10
N CYS A 84 -4.51 5.22 8.23
CA CYS A 84 -3.69 6.38 8.57
C CYS A 84 -4.47 7.70 8.44
N TYR A 85 -4.08 8.69 9.24
CA TYR A 85 -4.73 10.01 9.25
C TYR A 85 -4.72 10.70 7.87
N SER A 86 -3.61 10.62 7.13
CA SER A 86 -3.52 11.20 5.78
C SER A 86 -4.52 10.62 4.79
N PHE A 87 -4.87 9.33 4.90
CA PHE A 87 -5.88 8.74 4.01
C PHE A 87 -7.23 9.42 4.20
N PHE A 88 -7.68 9.53 5.44
CA PHE A 88 -8.94 10.20 5.73
C PHE A 88 -8.91 11.68 5.32
N TYR A 89 -7.83 12.39 5.64
CA TYR A 89 -7.79 13.84 5.47
C TYR A 89 -7.46 14.27 4.04
N ASP A 90 -6.35 13.78 3.48
CA ASP A 90 -5.80 14.25 2.19
C ASP A 90 -6.50 13.60 0.99
N ILE A 91 -6.95 12.34 1.13
CA ILE A 91 -7.58 11.56 0.05
C ILE A 91 -9.11 11.66 0.15
N VAL A 92 -9.72 11.22 1.26
CA VAL A 92 -11.19 11.14 1.36
C VAL A 92 -11.83 12.52 1.51
N ASN A 93 -11.35 13.34 2.44
CA ASN A 93 -11.98 14.62 2.75
C ASN A 93 -11.64 15.71 1.72
N ARG A 94 -10.35 15.87 1.40
CA ARG A 94 -9.89 16.94 0.50
C ARG A 94 -9.79 16.54 -0.97
N GLY A 95 -9.58 15.26 -1.28
CA GLY A 95 -9.32 14.82 -2.66
C GLY A 95 -8.04 15.40 -3.27
N GLU A 96 -7.11 15.89 -2.44
CA GLU A 96 -5.85 16.51 -2.87
C GLU A 96 -4.79 15.48 -3.26
N GLN A 97 -4.94 14.25 -2.78
CA GLN A 97 -4.03 13.14 -3.04
C GLN A 97 -4.81 11.93 -3.57
N LEU A 98 -4.17 11.13 -4.43
CA LEU A 98 -4.77 9.90 -4.95
C LEU A 98 -4.61 8.72 -3.98
N CYS A 99 -3.45 8.64 -3.31
CA CYS A 99 -3.13 7.58 -2.37
C CYS A 99 -2.24 8.12 -1.26
N CYS A 100 -2.35 7.54 -0.06
CA CYS A 100 -1.34 7.77 0.98
C CYS A 100 -0.09 6.92 0.70
N LYS A 101 1.03 7.27 1.32
CA LYS A 101 2.28 6.49 1.22
C LYS A 101 2.13 5.02 1.60
N HIS A 102 1.25 4.67 2.54
CA HIS A 102 1.09 3.28 2.99
C HIS A 102 0.36 2.43 1.94
N GLN A 103 -0.63 2.99 1.23
CA GLN A 103 -1.28 2.35 0.09
C GLN A 103 -0.26 2.07 -1.02
N LEU A 104 0.57 3.06 -1.33
CA LEU A 104 1.63 2.93 -2.33
C LEU A 104 2.68 1.89 -1.92
N ALA A 105 3.08 1.85 -0.64
CA ALA A 105 4.03 0.87 -0.12
C ALA A 105 3.45 -0.54 -0.18
N ALA A 106 2.19 -0.72 0.23
CA ALA A 106 1.49 -1.99 0.15
C ALA A 106 1.38 -2.49 -1.29
N ARG A 107 1.00 -1.61 -2.23
CA ARG A 107 0.91 -1.95 -3.66
C ARG A 107 2.27 -2.33 -4.23
N LEU A 108 3.29 -1.50 -4.02
CA LEU A 108 4.63 -1.75 -4.53
C LEU A 108 5.22 -3.05 -3.98
N ALA A 109 5.13 -3.28 -2.66
CA ALA A 109 5.62 -4.51 -2.06
C ALA A 109 4.86 -5.74 -2.58
N ALA A 110 3.55 -5.62 -2.79
CA ALA A 110 2.74 -6.70 -3.35
C ALA A 110 3.16 -7.04 -4.78
N SER A 111 3.34 -6.02 -5.64
CA SER A 111 3.73 -6.22 -7.04
C SER A 111 5.14 -6.79 -7.17
N LEU A 112 6.05 -6.45 -6.26
CA LEU A 112 7.44 -6.92 -6.27
C LEU A 112 7.67 -8.23 -5.49
N GLY A 113 6.64 -8.82 -4.87
CA GLY A 113 6.80 -9.97 -3.99
C GLY A 113 7.66 -9.69 -2.74
N ALA A 114 7.74 -8.42 -2.32
CA ALA A 114 8.57 -7.95 -1.21
C ALA A 114 7.81 -7.88 0.14
N CYS A 115 6.59 -8.42 0.21
CA CYS A 115 5.83 -8.50 1.45
C CYS A 115 6.35 -9.61 2.36
N VAL A 116 6.34 -9.36 3.67
CA VAL A 116 6.46 -10.44 4.67
C VAL A 116 5.08 -11.07 4.86
N GLU A 117 4.92 -12.33 4.46
CA GLU A 117 3.64 -13.03 4.62
C GLU A 117 3.50 -13.62 6.03
N VAL A 118 2.33 -13.39 6.64
CA VAL A 118 1.95 -13.93 7.94
C VAL A 118 0.59 -14.63 7.78
N LYS A 119 0.57 -15.93 8.03
CA LYS A 119 -0.66 -16.73 7.96
C LYS A 119 -1.36 -16.77 9.31
N VAL A 120 -2.66 -16.58 9.31
CA VAL A 120 -3.54 -16.61 10.49
C VAL A 120 -4.83 -17.37 10.15
N SER A 121 -5.57 -17.79 11.17
CA SER A 121 -6.95 -18.29 10.96
C SER A 121 -7.88 -17.17 10.47
N ASP A 122 -8.92 -17.53 9.75
CA ASP A 122 -9.97 -16.60 9.33
C ASP A 122 -10.64 -15.86 10.50
N GLU A 123 -10.79 -16.52 11.65
CA GLU A 123 -11.32 -15.92 12.87
C GLU A 123 -10.38 -14.84 13.43
N GLN A 124 -9.07 -15.11 13.44
CA GLN A 124 -8.07 -14.12 13.85
C GLN A 124 -8.05 -12.93 12.89
N LEU A 125 -8.10 -13.18 11.59
CA LEU A 125 -8.19 -12.10 10.60
C LEU A 125 -9.44 -11.25 10.84
N ALA A 126 -10.60 -11.86 11.07
CA ALA A 126 -11.84 -11.15 11.36
C ALA A 126 -11.73 -10.27 12.62
N LEU A 127 -11.09 -10.76 13.68
CA LEU A 127 -10.84 -10.00 14.92
C LEU A 127 -9.88 -8.82 14.72
N LEU A 128 -8.94 -8.91 13.78
CA LEU A 128 -8.08 -7.78 13.40
C LEU A 128 -8.91 -6.73 12.65
N LEU A 129 -9.72 -7.18 11.68
CA LEU A 129 -10.55 -6.30 10.85
C LEU A 129 -11.67 -5.62 11.63
N SER A 130 -12.21 -6.23 12.67
CA SER A 130 -13.27 -5.64 13.50
C SER A 130 -12.83 -4.43 14.33
N LYS A 131 -11.52 -4.11 14.33
CA LYS A 131 -10.93 -3.00 15.06
C LYS A 131 -10.55 -1.81 14.15
N LEU A 132 -10.86 -1.91 12.86
CA LEU A 132 -10.62 -0.86 11.86
C LEU A 132 -11.67 0.24 11.91
#